data_AF-A5LGJ3-F1
#
_entry.id   AF-A5LGJ3-F1
#
_cell.length_a   1.000
_cell.length_b   1.000
_cell.length_c   1.000
_cell.angle_alpha   90.00
_cell.angle_beta   90.00
_cell.angle_gamma   90.00
#
_symmetry.space_group_name_H-M   'P 1'
#
loop_
_entity.id
_entity.type
_entity.pdbx_description
1 polymer ?
#
loop_
_entity_poly.entity_id
_entity_poly.type
_entity_poly.pdbx_seq_one_letter_code
_entity_poly.pdbx_strand_id
1 'polypeptide(L)' 'EEELKMAIKKATGEKEDRFCFIEVICHKDDTSKELLEWGSRVSAANSRPPNPQ' A
#
# COMPACT_ATOMS: atom_id res chain seq x y z
N GLU A 1 15.00 -2.39 3.23
CA GLU A 1 14.33 -3.50 3.95
C GLU A 1 14.91 -3.75 5.34
N GLU A 2 16.23 -3.84 5.51
CA GLU A 2 16.85 -4.09 6.84
C GLU A 2 16.54 -3.02 7.89
N GLU A 3 16.50 -1.75 7.50
CA GLU A 3 16.10 -0.65 8.39
C GLU A 3 14.65 -0.81 8.89
N LEU A 4 13.74 -1.26 8.02
CA LEU A 4 12.35 -1.55 8.39
C LEU A 4 12.27 -2.70 9.39
N LYS A 5 13.02 -3.79 9.17
CA LYS A 5 13.08 -4.92 10.11
C LYS A 5 13.58 -4.48 11.49
N MET A 6 14.62 -3.63 11.53
CA MET A 6 15.13 -3.07 12.79
C MET A 6 14.12 -2.14 13.47
N ALA A 7 13.43 -1.29 12.71
CA ALA A 7 12.39 -0.39 13.23
C ALA A 7 11.23 -1.17 13.84
N ILE A 8 10.75 -2.23 13.15
CA ILE A 8 9.72 -3.13 13.66
C ILE A 8 10.19 -3.81 14.94
N LYS A 9 11.39 -4.42 14.93
CA LYS A 9 11.95 -5.09 16.12
C LYS A 9 12.02 -4.15 17.33
N LYS A 10 12.37 -2.88 17.11
CA LYS A 10 12.44 -1.86 18.16
C LYS A 10 11.05 -1.46 18.67
N ALA A 11 10.08 -1.30 17.76
CA ALA A 11 8.71 -0.94 18.10
C ALA A 11 7.99 -2.06 18.88
N THR A 12 8.21 -3.31 18.50
CA THR A 12 7.58 -4.48 19.14
C THR A 12 8.39 -5.04 20.32
N GLY A 13 9.48 -4.38 20.71
CA GLY A 13 10.36 -4.81 21.80
C GLY A 13 10.59 -3.68 22.78
N GLU A 14 11.71 -2.97 22.63
CA GLU A 14 12.13 -1.88 23.55
C GLU A 14 11.09 -0.77 23.73
N LYS A 15 10.17 -0.59 22.78
CA LYS A 15 9.13 0.45 22.80
C LYS A 15 7.71 -0.13 22.73
N GLU A 16 7.48 -1.35 23.20
CA GLU A 16 6.16 -2.00 23.16
C GLU A 16 5.06 -1.20 23.89
N ASP A 17 5.46 -0.36 24.86
CA ASP A 17 4.59 0.49 25.67
C ASP A 17 4.23 1.83 24.99
N ARG A 18 4.74 2.08 23.76
CA ARG A 18 4.62 3.36 23.07
C ARG A 18 4.05 3.19 21.67
N PHE A 19 3.32 4.21 21.22
CA PHE A 19 2.95 4.32 19.83
C PHE A 19 4.17 4.71 18.98
N CYS A 20 4.54 3.86 18.03
CA CYS A 20 5.70 4.06 17.15
C CYS A 20 5.24 4.31 15.71
N PHE A 21 5.62 5.46 15.14
CA PHE A 21 5.50 5.71 13.71
C PHE A 21 6.73 5.18 12.98
N ILE A 22 6.52 4.38 11.93
CA ILE A 22 7.57 3.88 11.05
C ILE A 22 7.31 4.47 9.66
N GLU A 23 8.15 5.42 9.25
CA GLU A 23 8.11 5.98 7.91
C GLU A 23 8.81 5.04 6.93
N VAL A 24 8.10 4.60 5.88
CA VAL A 24 8.63 3.71 4.84
C VAL A 24 8.64 4.48 3.53
N ILE A 25 9.83 4.68 2.96
CA ILE A 25 10.00 5.36 1.67
C ILE A 25 10.06 4.31 0.57
N CYS A 26 9.07 4.33 -0.32
CA CYS A 26 8.96 3.44 -1.48
C CYS A 26 8.94 4.26 -2.78
N HIS A 27 9.24 3.61 -3.90
CA HIS A 27 9.02 4.22 -5.21
C HIS A 27 7.51 4.35 -5.47
N LYS A 28 7.07 5.40 -6.18
CA LYS A 28 5.64 5.67 -6.43
C LYS A 28 4.89 4.54 -7.14
N ASP A 29 5.61 3.76 -7.96
CA ASP A 29 5.06 2.66 -8.75
C ASP A 29 5.31 1.28 -8.10
N ASP A 30 5.95 1.25 -6.91
CA ASP A 30 6.15 0.03 -6.14
C ASP A 30 4.85 -0.33 -5.41
N THR A 31 3.99 -1.05 -6.12
CA THR A 31 2.68 -1.47 -5.66
C THR A 31 2.38 -2.91 -6.07
N SER A 32 1.32 -3.49 -5.52
CA SER A 32 0.94 -4.87 -5.80
C SER A 32 0.42 -5.03 -7.24
N LYS A 33 0.64 -6.21 -7.84
CA LYS A 33 0.12 -6.52 -9.18
C LYS A 33 -1.41 -6.51 -9.19
N GLU A 34 -1.99 -6.94 -8.08
CA GLU A 34 -3.43 -6.98 -7.83
C GLU A 34 -4.03 -5.58 -7.91
N LEU A 35 -3.35 -4.55 -7.38
CA LEU A 35 -3.83 -3.17 -7.49
C LEU A 35 -3.89 -2.71 -8.96
N LEU A 36 -2.89 -3.06 -9.77
CA LEU A 36 -2.85 -2.68 -11.18
C LEU A 36 -3.97 -3.35 -11.97
N GLU A 37 -4.16 -4.66 -11.79
CA GLU A 37 -5.23 -5.41 -12.47
C GLU A 37 -6.62 -4.92 -12.06
N TRP A 38 -6.83 -4.78 -10.75
CA TRP A 38 -8.11 -4.32 -10.22
C TRP A 38 -8.39 -2.88 -10.64
N GLY A 39 -7.42 -1.97 -10.51
CA GLY A 39 -7.55 -0.57 -10.90
C GLY A 39 -7.91 -0.40 -12.37
N SER A 40 -7.29 -1.20 -13.25
CA SER A 40 -7.64 -1.24 -14.68
C SER A 40 -9.10 -1.64 -14.91
N ARG A 41 -9.56 -2.72 -14.25
CA ARG A 41 -10.95 -3.20 -14.37
C ARG A 41 -11.96 -2.19 -13.84
N VAL A 42 -11.67 -1.56 -12.70
CA VAL A 42 -12.53 -0.51 -12.11
C VAL A 42 -12.61 0.70 -13.04
N SER A 43 -11.47 1.14 -13.60
CA SER A 43 -11.43 2.26 -14.54
C SER A 43 -12.29 1.99 -15.78
N ALA A 44 -12.19 0.79 -16.36
CA ALA A 44 -12.99 0.38 -17.52
C ALA A 44 -14.49 0.33 -17.21
N ALA A 45 -14.86 -0.19 -16.03
CA ALA A 45 -16.25 -0.24 -15.59
C ALA A 45 -16.83 1.17 -15.36
N ASN A 46 -16.09 2.05 -14.69
CA ASN A 46 -16.55 3.40 -14.35
C ASN A 46 -16.67 4.30 -15.59
N SER A 47 -15.83 4.08 -16.60
CA SER A 47 -15.78 4.91 -17.81
C SER A 47 -16.64 4.36 -18.96
N ARG A 48 -17.44 3.32 -18.72
CA ARG A 48 -18.27 2.70 -19.77
C ARG A 48 -19.31 3.70 -20.31
N PRO A 49 -19.60 3.69 -21.62
CA PRO A 49 -20.64 4.54 -22.19
C PRO A 49 -22.02 4.28 -21.55
N PRO A 50 -22.91 5.28 -21.49
CA PRO A 50 -24.31 5.08 -21.13
C PRO A 50 -24.96 4.00 -22.00
N ASN A 51 -25.84 3.18 -21.42
CA ASN A 51 -26.56 2.17 -22.19
C ASN A 51 -27.54 2.87 -23.16
N PRO A 52 -27.44 2.65 -24.49
CA PRO A 52 -28.26 3.35 -25.49
C PRO A 52 -29.71 2.81 -25.61
N GLN A 53 -30.24 2.19 -24.56
CA GLN A 53 -31.49 1.41 -24.58
C GLN A 53 -32.67 2.18 -24.03
#